data_AF-A0A316G6U7-F1
#
_entry.id   AF-A0A316G6U7-F1
#
_cell.length_a   1.000
_cell.length_b   1.000
_cell.length_c   1.000
_cell.angle_alpha   90.00
_cell.angle_beta   90.00
_cell.angle_gamma   90.00
#
_symmetry.space_group_name_H-M   'P 1'
#
loop_
_entity.id
_entity.type
_entity.pdbx_description
1 polymer ?
#
loop_
_entity_poly.entity_id
_entity_poly.type
_entity_poly.pdbx_seq_one_letter_code
_entity_poly.pdbx_strand_id
1 'polypeptide(L)'
;MARAENYGHDRPTEQDAVKALADLIGPQMAEGLWSLSVQALGLRRPVSTSADLRKVAEHVMEVGELSRVAGRSLKVRIITYEALARTVQA
;
A
#
# COMPACT_ATOMS: atom_id res chain seq x y z
N MET A 1 -23.74 1.93 24.06
CA MET A 1 -22.52 2.48 23.43
C MET A 1 -22.29 1.70 22.16
N ALA A 2 -22.64 2.29 21.01
CA ALA A 2 -22.51 1.62 19.72
C ALA A 2 -21.02 1.33 19.46
N ARG A 3 -20.71 0.05 19.31
CA ARG A 3 -19.40 -0.46 18.89
C ARG A 3 -19.07 0.24 17.57
N ALA A 4 -17.99 1.02 17.52
CA ALA A 4 -17.53 1.64 16.29
C ALA A 4 -17.47 0.57 15.20
N GLU A 5 -18.42 0.60 14.27
CA GLU A 5 -18.41 -0.23 13.08
C GLU A 5 -17.10 0.10 12.35
N ASN A 6 -16.36 -0.90 11.89
CA ASN A 6 -15.12 -0.70 11.14
C ASN A 6 -15.43 0.14 9.89
N TYR A 7 -15.31 1.48 9.97
CA TYR A 7 -15.54 2.41 8.87
C TYR A 7 -14.44 2.29 7.79
N GLY A 8 -14.29 1.12 7.18
CA GLY A 8 -13.26 0.85 6.17
C GLY A 8 -11.82 0.91 6.72
N HIS A 9 -11.63 0.60 8.01
CA HIS A 9 -10.34 0.64 8.71
C HIS A 9 -9.47 -0.60 8.47
N ASP A 10 -9.74 -1.39 7.43
CA ASP A 10 -8.93 -2.56 7.15
C ASP A 10 -7.50 -2.11 6.85
N ARG A 11 -6.55 -2.70 7.57
CA ARG A 11 -5.13 -2.44 7.39
C ARG A 11 -4.78 -2.69 5.92
N PRO A 12 -4.22 -1.71 5.19
CA PRO A 12 -3.79 -1.93 3.83
C PRO A 12 -2.84 -3.12 3.75
N THR A 13 -3.10 -4.04 2.83
CA THR A 13 -2.27 -5.23 2.61
C THR A 13 -1.44 -5.10 1.32
N GLU A 14 -0.42 -5.96 1.17
CA GLU A 14 0.27 -6.12 -0.11
C GLU A 14 -0.71 -6.48 -1.24
N GLN A 15 -1.69 -7.34 -0.96
CA GLN A 15 -2.66 -7.77 -1.97
C GLN A 15 -3.52 -6.59 -2.47
N ASP A 16 -3.95 -5.71 -1.56
CA ASP A 16 -4.70 -4.49 -1.92
C ASP A 16 -3.86 -3.55 -2.78
N ALA A 17 -2.57 -3.43 -2.44
CA ALA A 17 -1.62 -2.61 -3.18
C ALA A 17 -1.38 -3.11 -4.60
N VAL A 18 -1.09 -4.41 -4.74
CA VAL A 18 -0.86 -5.06 -6.05
C VAL A 18 -2.12 -5.00 -6.90
N LYS A 19 -3.30 -5.22 -6.31
CA LYS A 19 -4.57 -5.10 -7.04
C LYS A 19 -4.80 -3.68 -7.55
N ALA A 20 -4.63 -2.66 -6.71
CA ALA A 20 -4.81 -1.26 -7.13
C ALA A 20 -3.81 -0.85 -8.23
N LEU A 21 -2.60 -1.39 -8.19
CA LEU A 21 -1.61 -1.19 -9.25
C LEU A 21 -2.04 -1.92 -10.55
N ALA A 22 -2.52 -3.15 -10.44
CA ALA A 22 -3.02 -3.95 -11.56
C ALA A 22 -4.19 -3.29 -12.29
N ASP A 23 -5.09 -2.62 -11.57
CA ASP A 23 -6.21 -1.87 -12.15
C ASP A 23 -5.76 -0.72 -13.07
N LEU A 24 -4.54 -0.20 -12.89
CA LEU A 24 -4.00 0.91 -13.70
C LEU A 24 -3.04 0.46 -14.81
N ILE A 25 -2.15 -0.49 -14.51
CA ILE A 25 -1.06 -0.89 -15.42
C ILE A 25 -1.15 -2.34 -15.88
N GLY A 26 -2.22 -3.05 -15.52
CA GLY A 26 -2.40 -4.46 -15.83
C GLY A 26 -1.68 -5.39 -14.83
N PRO A 27 -2.21 -6.62 -14.65
CA PRO A 27 -1.80 -7.51 -13.56
C PRO A 27 -0.34 -7.99 -13.67
N GLN A 28 0.14 -8.26 -14.88
CA GLN A 28 1.51 -8.77 -15.09
C GLN A 28 2.56 -7.69 -14.77
N MET A 29 2.34 -6.47 -15.23
CA MET A 29 3.25 -5.35 -14.93
C MET A 29 3.17 -4.97 -13.45
N ALA A 30 1.98 -5.00 -12.84
CA ALA A 30 1.82 -4.72 -11.42
C ALA A 30 2.58 -5.73 -10.54
N GLU A 31 2.44 -7.03 -10.81
CA GLU A 31 3.15 -8.07 -10.05
C GLU A 31 4.67 -7.97 -10.22
N GLY A 32 5.13 -7.73 -11.46
CA GLY A 32 6.56 -7.56 -11.76
C GLY A 32 7.15 -6.32 -11.11
N LEU A 33 6.50 -5.16 -11.27
CA LEU A 33 6.95 -3.89 -10.69
C LEU A 33 6.96 -3.96 -9.16
N TRP A 34 5.92 -4.52 -8.55
CA TRP A 34 5.87 -4.69 -7.11
C TRP A 34 7.00 -5.60 -6.61
N SER A 35 7.18 -6.77 -7.24
CA SER A 35 8.24 -7.72 -6.88
C SER A 35 9.64 -7.11 -6.94
N LEU A 36 9.94 -6.41 -8.04
CA LEU A 36 11.22 -5.72 -8.23
C LEU A 36 11.41 -4.63 -7.18
N SER A 37 10.35 -3.87 -6.87
CA SER A 37 10.41 -2.82 -5.86
C SER A 37 10.68 -3.36 -4.46
N VAL A 38 10.01 -4.46 -4.08
CA VAL A 38 10.25 -5.15 -2.81
C VAL A 38 11.69 -5.66 -2.73
N GLN A 39 12.19 -6.28 -3.82
CA GLN A 39 13.55 -6.79 -3.89
C GLN A 39 14.60 -5.67 -3.82
N ALA A 40 14.40 -4.56 -4.55
CA ALA A 40 15.30 -3.40 -4.54
C ALA A 40 15.46 -2.77 -3.15
N LEU A 41 14.39 -2.83 -2.34
CA LEU A 41 14.39 -2.35 -0.96
C LEU A 41 14.90 -3.38 0.05
N GLY A 42 15.34 -4.57 -0.39
CA GLY A 42 15.81 -5.64 0.49
C GLY A 42 14.72 -6.24 1.38
N LEU A 43 13.46 -6.07 1.00
CA LEU A 43 12.29 -6.55 1.75
C LEU A 43 11.90 -7.97 1.29
N ARG A 44 11.06 -8.63 2.10
CA ARG A 44 10.50 -9.95 1.78
C ARG A 44 9.00 -9.86 1.57
N ARG A 45 8.49 -10.64 0.62
CA ARG A 45 7.06 -10.81 0.39
C ARG A 45 6.50 -11.94 1.27
N PRO A 46 5.24 -11.84 1.73
CA PRO A 46 4.39 -10.65 1.63
C PRO A 46 4.87 -9.52 2.56
N VAL A 47 4.80 -8.28 2.08
CA VAL A 47 5.08 -7.09 2.88
C VAL A 47 3.93 -6.88 3.85
N SER A 48 4.22 -7.02 5.14
CA SER A 48 3.19 -7.07 6.18
C SER A 48 3.09 -5.78 6.98
N THR A 49 4.14 -4.96 7.07
CA THR A 49 4.13 -3.73 7.88
C THR A 49 3.66 -2.52 7.08
N SER A 50 2.87 -1.64 7.70
CA SER A 50 2.44 -0.38 7.06
C SER A 50 3.62 0.50 6.67
N ALA A 51 4.69 0.48 7.48
CA ALA A 51 5.92 1.21 7.22
C ALA A 51 6.63 0.69 5.96
N ASP A 52 6.73 -0.62 5.79
CA ASP A 52 7.39 -1.20 4.61
C ASP A 52 6.50 -1.10 3.37
N LEU A 53 5.18 -1.26 3.50
CA LEU A 53 4.24 -1.01 2.40
C LEU A 53 4.36 0.44 1.90
N ARG A 54 4.54 1.41 2.80
CA ARG A 54 4.77 2.81 2.43
C ARG A 54 6.07 2.99 1.67
N LYS A 55 7.18 2.35 2.11
CA LYS A 55 8.47 2.41 1.38
C LYS A 55 8.34 1.84 -0.03
N VAL A 56 7.67 0.70 -0.18
CA VAL A 56 7.43 0.09 -1.50
C VAL A 56 6.56 1.00 -2.36
N ALA A 57 5.50 1.59 -1.79
CA ALA A 57 4.66 2.55 -2.49
C ALA A 57 5.46 3.75 -3.00
N GLU A 58 6.35 4.30 -2.18
CA GLU A 58 7.22 5.42 -2.54
C GLU A 58 8.19 5.06 -3.66
N HIS A 59 8.81 3.87 -3.61
CA HIS A 59 9.71 3.41 -4.66
C HIS A 59 9.00 3.15 -5.99
N VAL A 60 7.79 2.58 -5.95
CA VAL A 60 6.94 2.38 -7.15
C VAL A 60 6.62 3.71 -7.86
N MET A 61 6.58 4.83 -7.13
CA MET A 61 6.33 6.16 -7.71
C MET A 61 7.45 6.67 -8.62
N GLU A 62 8.64 6.08 -8.56
CA GLU A 62 9.81 6.52 -9.34
C GLU A 62 9.79 5.99 -10.78
N VAL A 63 8.95 5.00 -11.09
CA VAL A 63 9.02 4.25 -12.35
C VAL A 63 8.21 4.87 -13.49
N GLY A 64 7.07 5.51 -13.22
CA GLY A 64 6.23 6.10 -14.26
C GLY A 64 4.93 6.71 -13.73
N GLU A 65 4.23 7.50 -14.55
CA GLU A 65 3.10 8.32 -14.09
C GLU A 65 1.90 7.51 -13.56
N LEU A 66 1.53 6.40 -14.20
CA LEU A 66 0.45 5.55 -13.69
C LEU A 66 0.83 4.85 -12.37
N SER A 67 2.06 4.34 -12.28
CA SER A 67 2.61 3.77 -11.04
C SER A 67 2.70 4.80 -9.92
N ARG A 68 3.03 6.07 -10.26
CA ARG A 68 3.04 7.21 -9.34
C ARG A 68 1.66 7.49 -8.76
N VAL A 69 0.59 7.41 -9.56
CA VAL A 69 -0.79 7.56 -9.08
C VAL A 69 -1.16 6.44 -8.11
N ALA A 70 -0.91 5.17 -8.46
CA ALA A 70 -1.16 4.04 -7.58
C ALA A 70 -0.38 4.15 -6.25
N GLY A 71 0.93 4.44 -6.34
CA GLY A 71 1.79 4.61 -5.16
C GLY A 71 1.29 5.72 -4.23
N ARG A 72 0.89 6.87 -4.78
CA ARG A 72 0.29 7.99 -4.00
C ARG A 72 -1.01 7.59 -3.31
N SER A 73 -1.91 6.93 -4.05
CA SER A 73 -3.17 6.45 -3.50
C SER A 73 -2.94 5.49 -2.32
N LEU A 74 -2.04 4.52 -2.48
CA LEU A 74 -1.68 3.58 -1.43
C LEU A 74 -1.05 4.28 -0.22
N LYS A 75 -0.11 5.21 -0.44
CA LYS A 75 0.52 5.99 0.63
C LYS A 75 -0.50 6.78 1.45
N VAL A 76 -1.47 7.42 0.79
CA VAL A 76 -2.57 8.14 1.47
C VAL A 76 -3.40 7.17 2.32
N ARG A 77 -3.80 6.03 1.77
CA ARG A 77 -4.54 5.00 2.54
C ARG A 77 -3.78 4.53 3.78
N ILE A 78 -2.48 4.30 3.65
CA ILE A 78 -1.61 3.90 4.77
C ILE A 78 -1.54 4.98 5.84
N ILE A 79 -1.29 6.24 5.45
CA ILE A 79 -1.20 7.37 6.40
C ILE A 79 -2.53 7.57 7.13
N THR A 80 -3.64 7.51 6.41
CA THR A 80 -4.99 7.63 7.00
C THR A 80 -5.24 6.49 8.00
N TYR A 81 -4.92 5.24 7.65
CA TYR A 81 -5.03 4.11 8.56
C TYR A 81 -4.17 4.32 9.82
N GLU A 82 -2.90 4.70 9.67
CA GLU A 82 -2.00 4.94 10.80
C GLU A 82 -2.49 6.08 11.71
N ALA A 83 -3.05 7.14 11.13
CA ALA A 83 -3.62 8.26 11.89
C ALA A 83 -4.84 7.83 12.71
N LEU A 84 -5.75 7.07 12.11
CA LEU A 84 -6.95 6.56 12.79
C LEU A 84 -6.61 5.50 13.84
N ALA A 85 -5.65 4.62 13.56
CA ALA A 85 -5.19 3.62 14.51
C ALA A 85 -4.64 4.27 15.79
N ARG A 86 -3.91 5.40 15.66
CA ARG A 86 -3.44 6.17 16.81
C ARG A 86 -4.57 6.76 17.65
N THR A 87 -5.68 7.19 17.03
CA THR A 87 -6.81 7.77 17.78
C THR A 87 -7.64 6.74 18.54
N VAL A 88 -7.59 5.46 18.14
CA VAL A 88 -8.30 4.37 18.83
C VAL A 88 -7.48 3.79 19.99
N GLN A 89 -6.15 3.92 19.94
CA GLN A 89 -5.24 3.43 20.98
C GLN A 89 -4.96 4.43 22.11
N ALA A 90 -5.33 5.70 21.92
CA ALA A 90 -5.20 6.77 22.92
C ALA A 90 -6.42 6.81 23.86
#